data_AF-A0A3N5PBE4-F1
#
_entry.id   AF-A0A3N5PBE4-F1
#
_cell.length_a   1.000
_cell.length_b   1.000
_cell.length_c   1.000
_cell.angle_alpha   90.00
_cell.angle_beta   90.00
_cell.angle_gamma   90.00
#
_symmetry.space_group_name_H-M   'P 1'
#
loop_
_entity.id
_entity.type
_entity.pdbx_description
1 polymer ?
#
loop_
_entity_poly.entity_id
_entity_poly.type
_entity_poly.pdbx_seq_one_letter_code
_entity_poly.pdbx_strand_id
1 'polypeptide(L)'
;KFTAVNPEFAEKRGVDTSAVMVDNVIKDEPAAQAGLKDGEIIVSLNGQKLEKLANPAYSVQNFMRQLMKLQDKQQVVLGVKDESGKLRDVTVKFKEMPKTFEEAARLVDQVQGMQIRDRVLPLDLYLNTGAIAEKEGLVVEGVAKGGPAEKVGLAGGDLITEVDGKAVKTVADYKVAVEAKMGKSVKLTIYRGTAKQPVYVTLDIPLPPK
;
A
#
# COMPACT_ATOMS: atom_id res chain seq x y z
N LYS A 1 -3.43 14.96 -13.05
CA LYS A 1 -3.76 16.38 -12.78
C LYS A 1 -5.17 16.66 -13.24
N PHE A 2 -5.83 17.61 -12.58
CA PHE A 2 -7.21 17.97 -12.85
C PHE A 2 -7.34 19.47 -13.02
N THR A 3 -8.23 19.90 -13.91
CA THR A 3 -8.47 21.32 -14.20
C THR A 3 -9.96 21.61 -14.13
N ALA A 4 -10.31 22.80 -13.63
CA ALA A 4 -11.69 23.26 -13.57
C ALA A 4 -12.23 23.48 -14.98
N VAL A 5 -13.47 23.08 -15.21
CA VAL A 5 -14.14 23.39 -16.46
C VAL A 5 -14.74 24.79 -16.40
N ASN A 6 -14.41 25.65 -17.38
CA ASN A 6 -15.01 26.98 -17.47
C ASN A 6 -16.45 26.91 -18.05
N PRO A 7 -17.30 27.93 -17.83
CA PRO A 7 -18.72 27.88 -18.25
C PRO A 7 -18.94 27.67 -19.75
N GLU A 8 -18.18 28.35 -20.60
CA GLU A 8 -18.32 28.24 -22.07
C GLU A 8 -18.00 26.81 -22.55
N PHE A 9 -16.93 26.21 -22.02
CA PHE A 9 -16.57 24.84 -22.34
C PHE A 9 -17.57 23.83 -21.77
N ALA A 10 -18.09 24.06 -20.56
CA ALA A 10 -19.13 23.23 -19.96
C ALA A 10 -20.38 23.17 -20.84
N GLU A 11 -20.86 24.33 -21.32
CA GLU A 11 -22.01 24.43 -22.21
C GLU A 11 -21.76 23.68 -23.52
N LYS A 12 -20.62 23.93 -24.17
CA LYS A 12 -20.23 23.26 -25.43
C LYS A 12 -20.15 21.73 -25.28
N ARG A 13 -19.69 21.24 -24.14
CA ARG A 13 -19.55 19.81 -23.84
C ARG A 13 -20.81 19.19 -23.22
N GLY A 14 -21.86 19.98 -22.96
CA GLY A 14 -23.08 19.52 -22.30
C GLY A 14 -22.83 18.93 -20.92
N VAL A 15 -22.00 19.60 -20.12
CA VAL A 15 -21.66 19.23 -18.74
C VAL A 15 -21.93 20.38 -17.78
N ASP A 16 -21.93 20.09 -16.48
CA ASP A 16 -22.01 21.15 -15.47
C ASP A 16 -20.64 21.77 -15.19
N THR A 17 -20.62 23.01 -14.72
CA THR A 17 -19.42 23.68 -14.20
C THR A 17 -18.81 23.03 -12.95
N SER A 18 -19.53 22.11 -12.28
CA SER A 18 -18.97 21.24 -11.24
C SER A 18 -18.09 20.13 -11.79
N ALA A 19 -18.15 19.86 -13.09
CA ALA A 19 -17.34 18.85 -13.75
C ALA A 19 -15.85 19.21 -13.73
N VAL A 20 -15.02 18.18 -13.77
CA VAL A 20 -13.57 18.31 -13.68
C VAL A 20 -12.92 17.64 -14.89
N MET A 21 -12.02 18.35 -15.55
CA MET A 21 -11.29 17.83 -16.71
C MET A 21 -10.02 17.10 -16.25
N VAL A 22 -9.75 15.96 -16.88
CA VAL A 22 -8.52 15.19 -16.71
C VAL A 22 -7.45 15.81 -17.62
N ASP A 23 -6.45 16.45 -17.01
CA ASP A 23 -5.40 17.16 -17.75
C ASP A 23 -4.19 16.25 -18.03
N ASN A 24 -3.85 15.40 -17.06
CA ASN A 24 -2.72 14.48 -17.20
C ASN A 24 -2.93 13.23 -16.34
N VAL A 25 -2.92 12.07 -16.98
CA VAL A 25 -2.92 10.76 -16.35
C VAL A 25 -1.49 10.23 -16.31
N ILE A 26 -0.99 9.99 -15.11
CA ILE A 26 0.36 9.47 -14.90
C ILE A 26 0.39 8.00 -15.31
N LYS A 27 1.38 7.63 -16.12
CA LYS A 27 1.60 6.24 -16.56
C LYS A 27 1.81 5.32 -15.34
N ASP A 28 1.31 4.09 -15.43
CA ASP A 28 1.44 3.05 -14.40
C ASP A 28 0.76 3.36 -13.05
N GLU A 29 0.01 4.46 -12.95
CA GLU A 29 -0.86 4.77 -11.82
C GLU A 29 -2.28 4.17 -11.99
N PRO A 30 -3.05 4.01 -10.89
CA PRO A 30 -4.34 3.33 -10.94
C PRO A 30 -5.35 3.93 -11.92
N ALA A 31 -5.34 5.24 -12.11
CA ALA A 31 -6.20 5.90 -13.09
C ALA A 31 -5.88 5.49 -14.54
N ALA A 32 -4.59 5.37 -14.88
CA ALA A 32 -4.16 4.87 -16.19
C ALA A 32 -4.54 3.41 -16.40
N GLN A 33 -4.33 2.59 -15.37
CA GLN A 33 -4.68 1.16 -15.39
C GLN A 33 -6.20 0.94 -15.53
N ALA A 34 -7.00 1.87 -15.00
CA ALA A 34 -8.45 1.90 -15.17
C ALA A 34 -8.90 2.40 -16.55
N GLY A 35 -7.98 2.86 -17.40
CA GLY A 35 -8.29 3.36 -18.75
C GLY A 35 -8.82 4.78 -18.79
N LEU A 36 -8.62 5.58 -17.74
CA LEU A 36 -8.85 7.02 -17.78
C LEU A 36 -7.83 7.68 -18.72
N LYS A 37 -8.27 8.65 -19.52
CA LYS A 37 -7.44 9.34 -20.51
C LYS A 37 -7.43 10.85 -20.30
N ASP A 38 -6.39 11.49 -20.83
CA ASP A 38 -6.30 12.95 -20.89
C ASP A 38 -7.43 13.51 -21.77
N GLY A 39 -7.95 14.70 -21.42
CA GLY A 39 -9.04 15.37 -22.12
C GLY A 39 -10.45 14.89 -21.76
N GLU A 40 -10.56 13.83 -20.96
CA GLU A 40 -11.86 13.32 -20.48
C GLU A 40 -12.43 14.20 -19.35
N ILE A 41 -13.76 14.20 -19.22
CA ILE A 41 -14.47 15.03 -18.24
C ILE A 41 -15.18 14.14 -17.21
N ILE A 42 -14.81 14.29 -15.95
CA ILE A 42 -15.45 13.61 -14.82
C ILE A 42 -16.69 14.40 -14.41
N VAL A 43 -17.85 13.75 -14.39
CA VAL A 43 -19.16 14.37 -14.11
C VAL A 43 -19.85 13.78 -12.87
N SER A 44 -19.41 12.62 -12.38
CA SER A 44 -19.95 11.98 -11.18
C SER A 44 -18.92 11.13 -10.45
N LEU A 45 -19.20 10.90 -9.16
CA LEU A 45 -18.50 9.99 -8.27
C LEU A 45 -19.51 8.98 -7.71
N ASN A 46 -19.24 7.68 -7.87
CA ASN A 46 -20.10 6.59 -7.41
C ASN A 46 -21.58 6.76 -7.84
N GLY A 47 -21.78 7.17 -9.10
CA GLY A 47 -23.12 7.44 -9.66
C GLY A 47 -23.75 8.78 -9.23
N GLN A 48 -23.17 9.49 -8.26
CA GLN A 48 -23.66 10.78 -7.78
C GLN A 48 -23.00 11.92 -8.56
N LYS A 49 -23.81 12.81 -9.14
CA LYS A 49 -23.30 13.99 -9.85
C LYS A 49 -22.47 14.88 -8.92
N LEU A 50 -21.43 15.48 -9.46
CA LEU A 50 -20.60 16.43 -8.72
C LEU A 50 -21.43 17.64 -8.28
N GLU A 51 -21.32 17.97 -7.00
CA GLU A 51 -22.01 19.10 -6.37
C GLU A 51 -21.71 20.42 -7.07
N LYS A 52 -22.77 21.16 -7.44
CA LYS A 52 -22.63 22.50 -8.00
C LYS A 52 -22.17 23.49 -6.93
N LEU A 53 -21.21 24.32 -7.29
CA LEU A 53 -20.71 25.38 -6.43
C LEU A 53 -21.11 26.75 -6.99
N ALA A 54 -21.26 27.72 -6.10
CA ALA A 54 -21.48 29.11 -6.49
C ALA A 54 -20.33 29.68 -7.34
N ASN A 55 -19.09 29.24 -7.08
CA ASN A 55 -17.91 29.58 -7.88
C ASN A 55 -17.26 28.31 -8.46
N PRO A 56 -17.35 28.10 -9.79
CA PRO A 56 -16.75 26.96 -10.50
C PRO A 56 -15.23 26.82 -10.33
N ALA A 57 -14.51 27.89 -9.98
CA ALA A 57 -13.06 27.84 -9.77
C ALA A 57 -12.65 26.84 -8.67
N TYR A 58 -13.56 26.53 -7.73
CA TYR A 58 -13.32 25.56 -6.65
C TYR A 58 -13.77 24.13 -6.98
N SER A 59 -14.24 23.85 -8.20
CA SER A 59 -14.69 22.52 -8.63
C SER A 59 -13.63 21.44 -8.40
N VAL A 60 -12.38 21.70 -8.78
CA VAL A 60 -11.26 20.76 -8.57
C VAL A 60 -11.00 20.53 -7.09
N GLN A 61 -10.94 21.58 -6.28
CA GLN A 61 -10.73 21.44 -4.83
C GLN A 61 -11.87 20.65 -4.17
N ASN A 62 -13.10 20.89 -4.59
CA ASN A 62 -14.28 20.17 -4.12
C ASN A 62 -14.25 18.69 -4.52
N PHE A 63 -13.92 18.41 -5.78
CA PHE A 63 -13.73 17.05 -6.29
C PHE A 63 -12.65 16.31 -5.52
N MET A 64 -11.47 16.92 -5.31
CA MET A 64 -10.39 16.31 -4.54
C MET A 64 -10.81 16.04 -3.08
N ARG A 65 -11.57 16.93 -2.45
CA ARG A 65 -12.12 16.71 -1.11
C ARG A 65 -13.07 15.52 -1.07
N GLN A 66 -13.95 15.37 -2.06
CA GLN A 66 -14.86 14.22 -2.16
C GLN A 66 -14.08 12.92 -2.38
N LEU A 67 -13.05 12.96 -3.24
CA LEU A 67 -12.19 11.81 -3.50
C LEU A 67 -11.41 11.38 -2.24
N MET A 68 -10.85 12.32 -1.48
CA MET A 68 -10.15 12.02 -0.23
C MET A 68 -11.04 11.34 0.82
N LYS A 69 -12.32 11.70 0.89
CA LYS A 69 -13.28 11.05 1.79
C LYS A 69 -13.58 9.59 1.43
N LEU A 70 -13.22 9.16 0.22
CA LEU A 70 -13.41 7.80 -0.27
C LEU A 70 -12.15 6.95 -0.15
N GLN A 71 -11.06 7.46 0.43
CA GLN A 71 -9.79 6.72 0.57
C GLN A 71 -9.90 5.51 1.52
N ASP A 72 -10.90 5.48 2.41
CA ASP A 72 -11.23 4.31 3.22
C ASP A 72 -11.91 3.20 2.41
N LYS A 73 -12.34 3.50 1.18
CA LYS A 73 -12.88 2.52 0.22
C LYS A 73 -11.76 1.96 -0.63
N GLN A 74 -11.96 0.75 -1.16
CA GLN A 74 -10.97 0.12 -2.05
C GLN A 74 -10.99 0.69 -3.48
N GLN A 75 -12.08 1.34 -3.89
CA GLN A 75 -12.24 1.87 -5.24
C GLN A 75 -13.24 3.03 -5.29
N VAL A 76 -13.19 3.75 -6.41
CA VAL A 76 -14.15 4.79 -6.79
C VAL A 76 -14.61 4.56 -8.23
N VAL A 77 -15.90 4.79 -8.49
CA VAL A 77 -16.46 4.78 -9.84
C VAL A 77 -16.61 6.21 -10.33
N LEU A 78 -15.88 6.57 -11.38
CA LEU A 78 -15.96 7.88 -12.02
C LEU A 78 -16.93 7.78 -13.19
N GLY A 79 -17.96 8.63 -13.24
CA GLY A 79 -18.71 8.83 -14.48
C GLY A 79 -17.95 9.81 -15.36
N VAL A 80 -17.54 9.35 -16.54
CA VAL A 80 -16.62 10.06 -17.43
C VAL A 80 -17.24 10.25 -18.81
N LYS A 81 -17.22 11.49 -19.30
CA LYS A 81 -17.53 11.81 -20.70
C LYS A 81 -16.25 11.94 -21.52
N ASP A 82 -16.20 11.26 -22.65
CA ASP A 82 -15.13 11.43 -23.63
C ASP A 82 -15.35 12.66 -24.54
N GLU A 83 -14.47 12.87 -25.51
CA GLU A 83 -14.54 13.99 -26.46
C GLU A 83 -15.81 13.99 -27.32
N SER A 84 -16.39 12.80 -27.60
CA SER A 84 -17.65 12.67 -28.35
C SER A 84 -18.88 12.96 -27.48
N GLY A 85 -18.69 13.11 -26.16
CA GLY A 85 -19.76 13.29 -25.19
C GLY A 85 -20.36 11.97 -24.68
N LYS A 86 -19.84 10.82 -25.12
CA LYS A 86 -20.28 9.50 -24.65
C LYS A 86 -19.90 9.32 -23.19
N LEU A 87 -20.91 9.01 -22.37
CA LEU A 87 -20.75 8.74 -20.94
C LEU A 87 -20.38 7.26 -20.72
N ARG A 88 -19.41 7.00 -19.85
CA ARG A 88 -19.10 5.67 -19.33
C ARG A 88 -18.61 5.72 -17.90
N ASP A 89 -18.72 4.61 -17.20
CA ASP A 89 -18.16 4.45 -15.87
C ASP A 89 -16.73 3.93 -15.95
N VAL A 90 -15.84 4.52 -15.16
CA VAL A 90 -14.44 4.13 -15.01
C VAL A 90 -14.22 3.78 -13.53
N THR A 91 -14.01 2.50 -13.24
CA THR A 91 -13.69 2.05 -11.88
C THR A 91 -12.19 2.18 -11.63
N VAL A 92 -11.82 3.12 -10.77
CA VAL A 92 -10.44 3.32 -10.33
C VAL A 92 -10.27 2.67 -8.96
N LYS A 93 -9.42 1.65 -8.87
CA LYS A 93 -9.03 1.08 -7.58
C LYS A 93 -8.02 2.00 -6.91
N PHE A 94 -8.22 2.32 -5.64
CA PHE A 94 -7.19 3.02 -4.90
C PHE A 94 -6.01 2.07 -4.69
N LYS A 95 -4.78 2.58 -4.80
CA LYS A 95 -3.64 1.88 -4.20
C LYS A 95 -3.96 1.76 -2.70
N GLU A 96 -3.72 0.59 -2.12
CA GLU A 96 -3.82 0.44 -0.67
C GLU A 96 -3.05 1.57 -0.02
N MET A 97 -3.71 2.34 0.84
CA MET A 97 -2.99 3.34 1.63
C MET A 97 -1.93 2.59 2.43
N PRO A 98 -0.70 3.09 2.48
CA PRO A 98 0.32 2.46 3.32
C PRO A 98 -0.23 2.38 4.74
N LYS A 99 -0.24 1.16 5.29
CA LYS A 99 -0.69 0.91 6.67
C LYS A 99 0.05 1.87 7.60
N THR A 100 -0.64 2.43 8.58
CA THR A 100 0.05 3.15 9.66
C THR A 100 0.84 2.17 10.53
N PHE A 101 1.77 2.69 11.34
CA PHE A 101 2.54 1.86 12.28
C PHE A 101 1.64 1.15 13.31
N GLU A 102 0.51 1.76 13.65
CA GLU A 102 -0.49 1.21 14.57
C GLU A 102 -1.27 0.07 13.93
N GLU A 103 -1.62 0.20 12.64
CA GLU A 103 -2.36 -0.80 11.87
C GLU A 103 -1.49 -1.97 11.37
N ALA A 104 -0.16 -1.84 11.46
CA ALA A 104 0.76 -2.90 11.03
C ALA A 104 0.48 -4.21 11.77
N ALA A 105 0.25 -5.29 11.02
CA ALA A 105 0.06 -6.60 11.61
C ALA A 105 1.33 -7.02 12.35
N ARG A 106 1.19 -7.51 13.58
CA ARG A 106 2.29 -7.99 14.43
C ARG A 106 2.14 -9.47 14.73
N LEU A 107 3.26 -10.15 14.85
CA LEU A 107 3.36 -11.53 15.31
C LEU A 107 4.47 -11.65 16.33
N VAL A 108 4.12 -12.24 17.48
CA VAL A 108 5.08 -12.78 18.42
C VAL A 108 5.28 -14.26 18.08
N ASP A 109 6.38 -14.57 17.42
CA ASP A 109 6.81 -15.94 17.16
C ASP A 109 7.51 -16.49 18.41
N GLN A 110 6.74 -17.21 19.22
CA GLN A 110 7.25 -17.80 20.46
C GLN A 110 8.26 -18.93 20.22
N VAL A 111 8.19 -19.61 19.08
CA VAL A 111 9.09 -20.73 18.76
C VAL A 111 10.47 -20.18 18.43
N GLN A 112 10.54 -19.16 17.60
CA GLN A 112 11.81 -18.55 17.20
C GLN A 112 12.27 -17.45 18.17
N GLY A 113 11.39 -16.98 19.06
CA GLY A 113 11.67 -15.90 19.99
C GLY A 113 11.80 -14.56 19.28
N MET A 114 10.86 -14.23 18.39
CA MET A 114 10.87 -12.97 17.62
C MET A 114 9.56 -12.21 17.76
N GLN A 115 9.66 -10.89 17.74
CA GLN A 115 8.54 -10.01 17.46
C GLN A 115 8.76 -9.41 16.08
N ILE A 116 7.84 -9.70 15.15
CA ILE A 116 7.92 -9.24 13.77
C ILE A 116 6.63 -8.50 13.39
N ARG A 117 6.73 -7.61 12.40
CA ARG A 117 5.58 -6.90 11.87
C ARG A 117 5.66 -6.63 10.38
N ASP A 118 4.51 -6.35 9.78
CA ASP A 118 4.44 -5.77 8.44
C ASP A 118 5.25 -4.46 8.39
N ARG A 119 5.96 -4.28 7.27
CA ARG A 119 6.68 -3.03 6.99
C ARG A 119 5.70 -1.88 6.72
N VAL A 120 6.05 -0.69 7.21
CA VAL A 120 5.30 0.56 7.10
C VAL A 120 6.22 1.67 6.57
N LEU A 121 5.83 2.26 5.44
CA LEU A 121 6.54 3.38 4.81
C LEU A 121 5.83 4.71 5.08
N PRO A 122 6.56 5.83 5.22
CA PRO A 122 8.02 5.96 5.11
C PRO A 122 8.80 5.66 6.39
N LEU A 123 8.12 5.41 7.52
CA LEU A 123 8.76 5.29 8.85
C LEU A 123 9.92 4.28 8.87
N ASP A 124 9.73 3.10 8.28
CA ASP A 124 10.76 2.06 8.26
C ASP A 124 11.97 2.38 7.38
N LEU A 125 11.87 3.36 6.48
CA LEU A 125 13.05 3.88 5.78
C LEU A 125 13.96 4.60 6.75
N TYR A 126 13.40 5.39 7.65
CA TYR A 126 14.17 6.12 8.64
C TYR A 126 14.82 5.19 9.66
N LEU A 127 14.13 4.11 10.05
CA LEU A 127 14.62 3.16 11.05
C LEU A 127 15.68 2.19 10.50
N ASN A 128 15.61 1.83 9.21
CA ASN A 128 16.50 0.84 8.58
C ASN A 128 17.49 1.45 7.56
N THR A 129 17.99 2.66 7.85
CA THR A 129 19.05 3.41 7.13
C THR A 129 18.77 3.83 5.67
N GLY A 130 17.52 3.89 5.23
CA GLY A 130 17.09 4.51 3.97
C GLY A 130 17.44 3.74 2.68
N ALA A 131 18.33 2.75 2.76
CA ALA A 131 18.91 2.10 1.60
C ALA A 131 18.15 0.83 1.13
N ILE A 132 16.97 0.59 1.70
CA ILE A 132 16.11 -0.56 1.37
C ILE A 132 14.73 -0.10 0.85
N ALA A 133 14.66 1.07 0.19
CA ALA A 133 13.39 1.67 -0.23
C ALA A 133 12.50 0.69 -1.02
N GLU A 134 13.11 -0.14 -1.86
CA GLU A 134 12.41 -0.99 -2.82
C GLU A 134 12.11 -2.43 -2.32
N LYS A 135 12.55 -2.85 -1.13
CA LYS A 135 12.33 -4.24 -0.67
C LYS A 135 11.12 -4.37 0.23
N GLU A 136 10.20 -5.24 -0.13
CA GLU A 136 9.11 -5.66 0.77
C GLU A 136 9.62 -6.73 1.75
N GLY A 137 8.95 -6.84 2.90
CA GLY A 137 9.37 -7.77 3.94
C GLY A 137 8.76 -7.47 5.30
N LEU A 138 9.25 -8.17 6.30
CA LEU A 138 8.85 -8.01 7.70
C LEU A 138 9.96 -7.40 8.53
N VAL A 139 9.60 -6.42 9.34
CA VAL A 139 10.53 -5.79 10.28
C VAL A 139 10.56 -6.60 11.56
N VAL A 140 11.76 -6.98 12.00
CA VAL A 140 11.99 -7.52 13.34
C VAL A 140 11.98 -6.35 14.31
N GLU A 141 10.99 -6.28 15.19
CA GLU A 141 10.90 -5.27 16.24
C GLU A 141 11.82 -5.63 17.43
N GLY A 142 12.00 -6.93 17.68
CA GLY A 142 12.85 -7.42 18.75
C GLY A 142 13.01 -8.94 18.73
N VAL A 143 14.00 -9.41 19.47
CA VAL A 143 14.29 -10.82 19.69
C VAL A 143 14.28 -11.11 21.20
N ALA A 144 13.82 -12.30 21.57
CA ALA A 144 13.82 -12.75 22.94
C ALA A 144 15.27 -13.02 23.40
N LYS A 145 15.64 -12.45 24.55
CA LYS A 145 16.97 -12.65 25.14
C LYS A 145 17.23 -14.12 25.44
N GLY A 146 18.36 -14.64 24.98
CA GLY A 146 18.74 -16.05 25.05
C GLY A 146 17.95 -16.98 24.12
N GLY A 147 17.04 -16.43 23.32
CA GLY A 147 16.16 -17.17 22.41
C GLY A 147 16.86 -17.64 21.12
N PRO A 148 16.20 -18.51 20.33
CA PRO A 148 16.77 -19.05 19.09
C PRO A 148 17.20 -17.98 18.08
N ALA A 149 16.38 -16.94 17.88
CA ALA A 149 16.70 -15.85 16.97
C ALA A 149 17.92 -15.02 17.40
N GLU A 150 18.03 -14.68 18.69
CA GLU A 150 19.19 -13.92 19.20
C GLU A 150 20.49 -14.74 19.06
N LYS A 151 20.45 -16.05 19.35
CA LYS A 151 21.61 -16.95 19.24
C LYS A 151 22.22 -17.02 17.84
N VAL A 152 21.40 -16.77 16.81
CA VAL A 152 21.83 -16.76 15.41
C VAL A 152 22.05 -15.35 14.87
N GLY A 153 22.05 -14.35 15.75
CA GLY A 153 22.45 -12.98 15.45
C GLY A 153 21.34 -12.08 14.89
N LEU A 154 20.08 -12.52 14.91
CA LEU A 154 18.95 -11.65 14.58
C LEU A 154 18.79 -10.57 15.66
N ALA A 155 18.35 -9.40 15.23
CA ALA A 155 18.16 -8.24 16.10
C ALA A 155 17.02 -7.36 15.60
N GLY A 156 16.55 -6.46 16.48
CA GLY A 156 15.62 -5.41 16.09
C GLY A 156 16.21 -4.54 14.95
N GLY A 157 15.38 -4.20 13.98
CA GLY A 157 15.77 -3.47 12.76
C GLY A 157 16.13 -4.36 11.57
N ASP A 158 16.21 -5.68 11.74
CA ASP A 158 16.36 -6.58 10.59
C ASP A 158 15.08 -6.58 9.72
N LEU A 159 15.25 -6.63 8.40
CA LEU A 159 14.16 -6.81 7.44
C LEU A 159 14.22 -8.22 6.84
N ILE A 160 13.27 -9.08 7.20
CA ILE A 160 13.11 -10.42 6.62
C ILE A 160 12.41 -10.29 5.27
N THR A 161 13.03 -10.79 4.21
CA THR A 161 12.52 -10.69 2.82
C THR A 161 12.18 -12.04 2.22
N GLU A 162 12.80 -13.13 2.70
CA GLU A 162 12.50 -14.48 2.22
C GLU A 162 12.56 -15.47 3.38
N VAL A 163 11.78 -16.55 3.27
CA VAL A 163 11.78 -17.72 4.14
C VAL A 163 11.97 -18.96 3.26
N ASP A 164 13.05 -19.71 3.48
CA ASP A 164 13.46 -20.84 2.64
C ASP A 164 13.49 -20.50 1.13
N GLY A 165 13.89 -19.27 0.80
CA GLY A 165 13.95 -18.76 -0.58
C GLY A 165 12.62 -18.33 -1.17
N LYS A 166 11.51 -18.41 -0.43
CA LYS A 166 10.21 -17.84 -0.83
C LYS A 166 10.10 -16.42 -0.32
N ALA A 167 9.78 -15.47 -1.21
CA ALA A 167 9.56 -14.08 -0.82
C ALA A 167 8.41 -13.97 0.18
N VAL A 168 8.59 -13.17 1.23
CA VAL A 168 7.55 -12.86 2.22
C VAL A 168 7.36 -11.35 2.27
N LYS A 169 6.10 -10.90 2.29
CA LYS A 169 5.75 -9.48 2.31
C LYS A 169 4.93 -9.11 3.53
N THR A 170 4.16 -10.07 4.04
CA THR A 170 3.23 -9.90 5.15
C THR A 170 3.44 -10.96 6.23
N VAL A 171 3.01 -10.65 7.46
CA VAL A 171 3.01 -11.60 8.58
C VAL A 171 2.24 -12.88 8.21
N ALA A 172 1.20 -12.77 7.38
CA ALA A 172 0.45 -13.93 6.89
C ALA A 172 1.32 -14.83 6.00
N ASP A 173 2.09 -14.24 5.07
CA ASP A 173 3.03 -14.99 4.22
C ASP A 173 4.06 -15.73 5.06
N TYR A 174 4.59 -15.06 6.09
CA TYR A 174 5.56 -15.65 7.00
C TYR A 174 4.98 -16.85 7.75
N LYS A 175 3.78 -16.73 8.33
CA LYS A 175 3.10 -17.84 9.02
C LYS A 175 2.97 -19.06 8.11
N VAL A 176 2.47 -18.86 6.91
CA VAL A 176 2.32 -19.93 5.91
C VAL A 176 3.67 -20.55 5.55
N ALA A 177 4.73 -19.74 5.45
CA ALA A 177 6.06 -20.23 5.12
C ALA A 177 6.70 -21.09 6.23
N VAL A 178 6.37 -20.83 7.50
CA VAL A 178 6.93 -21.55 8.66
C VAL A 178 6.04 -22.70 9.17
N GLU A 179 4.73 -22.67 8.92
CA GLU A 179 3.77 -23.67 9.42
C GLU A 179 4.14 -25.12 9.05
N ALA A 180 4.63 -25.35 7.82
CA ALA A 180 5.02 -26.68 7.34
C ALA A 180 6.43 -27.13 7.81
N LYS A 181 7.09 -26.38 8.70
CA LYS A 181 8.52 -26.52 9.02
C LYS A 181 8.81 -26.78 10.50
N MET A 182 7.80 -26.98 11.33
CA MET A 182 7.95 -27.29 12.77
C MET A 182 8.98 -28.42 13.00
N GLY A 183 9.93 -28.19 13.91
CA GLY A 183 11.01 -29.14 14.21
C GLY A 183 12.21 -29.11 13.24
N LYS A 184 12.29 -28.14 12.32
CA LYS A 184 13.42 -27.97 11.39
C LYS A 184 14.03 -26.56 11.46
N SER A 185 15.27 -26.42 11.00
CA SER A 185 15.86 -25.11 10.76
C SER A 185 15.24 -24.44 9.54
N VAL A 186 14.95 -23.16 9.65
CA VAL A 186 14.42 -22.30 8.59
C VAL A 186 15.48 -21.29 8.19
N LYS A 187 15.68 -21.12 6.88
CA LYS A 187 16.57 -20.08 6.35
C LYS A 187 15.77 -18.78 6.16
N LEU A 188 16.10 -17.76 6.93
CA LEU A 188 15.62 -16.40 6.74
C LEU A 188 16.63 -15.62 5.91
N THR A 189 16.18 -15.02 4.82
CA THR A 189 16.97 -14.01 4.11
C THR A 189 16.62 -12.65 4.69
N ILE A 190 17.58 -12.03 5.36
CA ILE A 190 17.38 -10.71 5.98
C ILE A 190 18.24 -9.63 5.35
N TYR A 191 17.84 -8.38 5.58
CA TYR A 191 18.64 -7.19 5.36
C TYR A 191 18.87 -6.48 6.68
N ARG A 192 20.15 -6.15 6.96
CA ARG A 192 20.55 -5.23 8.04
C ARG A 192 21.23 -4.02 7.39
N GLY A 193 20.52 -2.90 7.33
CA GLY A 193 20.88 -1.83 6.39
C GLY A 193 20.88 -2.37 4.96
N THR A 194 21.97 -2.18 4.21
CA THR A 194 22.10 -2.68 2.83
C THR A 194 22.56 -4.13 2.71
N ALA A 195 23.06 -4.72 3.79
CA ALA A 195 23.69 -6.04 3.75
C ALA A 195 22.62 -7.14 3.71
N LYS A 196 22.55 -7.88 2.59
CA LYS A 196 21.77 -9.11 2.46
C LYS A 196 22.53 -10.25 3.15
N GLN A 197 21.90 -10.94 4.10
CA GLN A 197 22.51 -12.08 4.78
C GLN A 197 21.50 -13.22 5.01
N PRO A 198 21.90 -14.48 4.83
CA PRO A 198 21.10 -15.62 5.26
C PRO A 198 21.33 -15.91 6.74
N VAL A 199 20.26 -16.14 7.48
CA VAL A 199 20.28 -16.55 8.89
C VAL A 199 19.45 -17.82 9.04
N TYR A 200 19.95 -18.81 9.77
CA TYR A 200 19.27 -20.09 9.97
C TYR A 200 18.75 -20.17 11.39
N VAL A 201 17.44 -20.14 11.58
CA VAL A 201 16.80 -20.19 12.90
C VAL A 201 16.12 -21.56 13.07
N THR A 202 16.37 -22.23 14.19
CA THR A 202 15.70 -23.49 14.53
C THR A 202 14.28 -23.25 15.02
N LEU A 203 13.30 -23.96 14.45
CA LEU A 203 11.95 -24.07 15.00
C LEU A 203 11.92 -25.17 16.08
N ASP A 204 12.62 -24.94 17.19
CA ASP A 204 12.58 -25.87 18.33
C ASP A 204 11.55 -25.37 19.35
N ILE A 205 10.68 -26.26 19.81
CA ILE A 205 9.72 -25.91 20.86
C ILE A 205 10.52 -25.92 22.16
N PRO A 206 10.64 -24.80 22.89
CA PRO A 206 11.33 -24.82 24.17
C PRO A 206 10.65 -25.88 25.05
N LEU A 207 11.40 -26.93 25.41
CA LEU A 207 10.93 -27.89 26.39
C LEU A 207 10.58 -27.13 27.67
N PRO A 208 9.44 -27.41 28.32
CA PRO A 208 9.13 -26.78 29.60
C PRO A 208 10.28 -27.07 30.57
N PRO A 209 10.66 -26.09 31.42
CA PRO A 209 11.72 -26.31 32.40
C PRO A 209 11.35 -27.51 33.30
N LYS A 210 12.33 -28.40 33.52
CA LYS A 210 12.21 -29.49 34.50
C LYS A 210 12.13 -28.95 35.92
#